data_AF-A0A3S4F0S0-F1
#
_entry.id   AF-A0A3S4F0S0-F1
#
_cell.length_a   1.000
_cell.length_b   1.000
_cell.length_c   1.000
_cell.angle_alpha   90.00
_cell.angle_beta   90.00
_cell.angle_gamma   90.00
#
_symmetry.space_group_name_H-M   'P 1'
#
loop_
_entity.id
_entity.type
_entity.pdbx_description
1 polymer ?
#
loop_
_entity_poly.entity_id
_entity_poly.type
_entity_poly.pdbx_seq_one_letter_code
_entity_poly.pdbx_strand_id
1 'polypeptide(L)'
;MNQDDRTQIDDNIIECEGWTRYTFPARAGQYSNFIWDYHCFSGIDHIENPDEDGIFKIVNDYTGDGWNDQVDDEMGNFDYLMGENIDFRITRLRKRLNIGARWVMEQTHCDGFRLDAVKHIPAWFYKEWIEHVQAVAPKPLFIVAEYWSHEVDKLQTYIDQVDGKPCCSTRRCR
;
A
#
# COMPACT_ATOMS: atom_id res chain seq x y z
N MET A 1 -15.15 -9.49 9.26
CA MET A 1 -14.97 -8.07 9.64
C MET A 1 -16.21 -7.30 9.22
N ASN A 2 -16.56 -6.22 9.92
CA ASN A 2 -17.58 -5.28 9.46
C ASN A 2 -17.05 -4.49 8.24
N GLN A 3 -17.79 -4.52 7.12
CA GLN A 3 -17.40 -3.83 5.89
C GLN A 3 -17.55 -2.30 6.00
N ASP A 4 -18.47 -1.82 6.82
CA ASP A 4 -18.78 -0.40 6.99
C ASP A 4 -17.91 0.27 8.08
N ASP A 5 -17.29 -0.52 8.95
CA ASP A 5 -16.36 -0.06 9.99
C ASP A 5 -15.25 -1.10 10.25
N ARG A 6 -14.09 -0.86 9.64
CA ARG A 6 -12.97 -1.80 9.63
C ARG A 6 -12.14 -1.77 10.92
N THR A 7 -12.49 -0.89 11.85
CA THR A 7 -11.97 -0.93 13.22
C THR A 7 -12.62 -2.05 14.03
N GLN A 8 -13.78 -2.55 13.60
CA GLN A 8 -14.50 -3.68 14.21
C GLN A 8 -14.00 -4.99 13.60
N ILE A 9 -12.92 -5.49 14.20
CA ILE A 9 -12.32 -6.78 13.87
C ILE A 9 -13.05 -7.85 14.67
N ASP A 10 -13.47 -8.93 14.01
CA ASP A 10 -14.04 -10.09 14.68
C ASP A 10 -12.93 -10.82 15.44
N ASP A 11 -13.18 -11.17 16.70
CA ASP A 11 -12.22 -11.89 17.54
C ASP A 11 -12.05 -13.36 17.10
N ASN A 12 -12.96 -13.87 16.27
CA ASN A 12 -12.89 -15.24 15.77
C ASN A 12 -11.79 -15.39 14.71
N ILE A 13 -10.79 -16.23 15.01
CA ILE A 13 -9.71 -16.57 14.09
C ILE A 13 -10.11 -17.83 13.32
N ILE A 14 -10.12 -17.72 12.00
CA ILE A 14 -10.31 -18.86 11.10
C ILE A 14 -8.98 -19.24 10.46
N GLU A 15 -8.70 -20.54 10.36
CA GLU A 15 -7.66 -21.04 9.48
C GLU A 15 -8.22 -21.10 8.07
N CYS A 16 -7.53 -20.49 7.11
CA CYS A 16 -7.98 -20.42 5.74
C CYS A 16 -6.83 -20.46 4.74
N GLU A 17 -7.16 -20.81 3.50
CA GLU A 17 -6.24 -20.70 2.37
C GLU A 17 -6.52 -19.40 1.60
N GLY A 18 -5.46 -18.66 1.25
CA GLY A 18 -5.55 -17.43 0.48
C GLY A 18 -4.38 -17.27 -0.48
N TRP A 19 -4.60 -16.50 -1.55
CA TRP A 19 -3.68 -16.32 -2.68
C TRP A 19 -2.47 -15.43 -2.38
N THR A 20 -1.70 -15.76 -1.34
CA THR A 20 -0.69 -14.87 -0.76
C THR A 20 0.76 -15.21 -1.12
N ARG A 21 1.01 -16.19 -1.99
CA ARG A 21 2.38 -16.65 -2.29
C ARG A 21 2.81 -16.36 -3.73
N TYR A 22 3.74 -15.42 -3.89
CA TYR A 22 4.28 -15.04 -5.20
C TYR A 22 5.77 -15.39 -5.32
N THR A 23 6.07 -16.41 -6.13
CA THR A 23 7.44 -16.92 -6.35
C THR A 23 8.06 -16.50 -7.68
N PHE A 24 7.26 -16.05 -8.64
CA PHE A 24 7.69 -15.60 -9.98
C PHE A 24 8.68 -16.57 -10.68
N PRO A 25 8.32 -17.85 -10.87
CA PRO A 25 9.26 -18.88 -11.33
C PRO A 25 9.88 -18.55 -12.71
N ALA A 26 9.10 -17.95 -13.60
CA ALA A 26 9.55 -17.55 -14.94
C ALA A 26 10.64 -16.47 -14.93
N ARG A 27 10.73 -15.65 -13.86
CA ARG A 27 11.80 -14.65 -13.71
C ARG A 27 13.11 -15.28 -13.27
N ALA A 28 13.08 -16.51 -12.74
CA ALA A 28 14.26 -17.27 -12.30
C ALA A 28 15.25 -16.46 -11.44
N GLY A 29 14.73 -15.57 -10.56
CA GLY A 29 15.54 -14.72 -9.70
C GLY A 29 16.17 -13.49 -10.35
N GLN A 30 15.93 -13.25 -11.65
CA GLN A 30 16.40 -12.05 -12.33
C GLN A 30 15.86 -10.78 -11.65
N TYR A 31 16.75 -9.81 -11.41
CA TYR A 31 16.51 -8.54 -10.71
C TYR A 31 16.16 -8.64 -9.21
N SER A 32 15.41 -9.66 -8.79
CA SER A 32 14.99 -9.85 -7.39
C SER A 32 14.62 -11.30 -7.10
N ASN A 33 15.29 -11.85 -6.07
CA ASN A 33 14.98 -13.16 -5.47
C ASN A 33 13.89 -13.07 -4.38
N PHE A 34 13.21 -11.93 -4.24
CA PHE A 34 12.21 -11.73 -3.22
C PHE A 34 10.96 -12.56 -3.52
N ILE A 35 10.56 -13.39 -2.54
CA ILE A 35 9.32 -14.16 -2.56
C ILE A 35 8.34 -13.47 -1.61
N TRP A 36 7.11 -13.25 -2.08
CA TRP A 36 6.03 -12.78 -1.23
C TRP A 36 5.29 -13.98 -0.64
N ASP A 37 4.93 -13.86 0.62
CA ASP A 37 4.14 -14.81 1.39
C ASP A 37 3.13 -14.04 2.26
N TYR A 38 2.24 -14.74 2.96
CA TYR A 38 1.20 -14.14 3.80
C TYR A 38 1.75 -13.17 4.87
N HIS A 39 3.00 -13.34 5.31
CA HIS A 39 3.64 -12.41 6.24
C HIS A 39 3.85 -11.02 5.62
N CYS A 40 3.71 -10.86 4.32
CA CYS A 40 3.88 -9.58 3.64
C CYS A 40 2.60 -8.73 3.59
N PHE A 41 1.46 -9.31 4.00
CA PHE A 41 0.14 -8.74 3.79
C PHE A 41 -0.63 -8.59 5.09
N SER A 42 -1.49 -7.58 5.16
CA SER A 42 -2.38 -7.32 6.29
C SER A 42 -3.79 -7.84 6.06
N GLY A 43 -4.21 -8.07 4.81
CA GLY A 43 -5.54 -8.59 4.49
C GLY A 43 -5.73 -9.10 3.07
N ILE A 44 -6.84 -9.81 2.85
CA ILE A 44 -7.31 -10.38 1.58
C ILE A 44 -8.83 -10.25 1.47
N ASP A 45 -9.36 -10.31 0.25
CA ASP A 45 -10.80 -10.19 -0.06
C ASP A 45 -11.47 -11.54 -0.34
N HIS A 46 -10.68 -12.60 -0.46
CA HIS A 46 -11.15 -13.93 -0.81
C HIS A 46 -10.32 -15.00 -0.11
N ILE A 47 -11.01 -16.02 0.40
CA ILE A 47 -10.44 -17.25 0.94
C ILE A 47 -11.01 -18.45 0.20
N GLU A 48 -10.22 -19.51 0.01
CA GLU A 48 -10.59 -20.69 -0.81
C GLU A 48 -11.02 -21.90 0.05
N ASN A 49 -10.59 -21.96 1.30
CA ASN A 49 -10.94 -23.04 2.23
C ASN A 49 -11.12 -22.50 3.65
N PRO A 50 -12.35 -22.12 4.06
CA PRO A 50 -13.60 -22.16 3.28
C PRO A 50 -13.60 -21.16 2.11
N ASP A 51 -14.41 -21.42 1.08
CA ASP A 51 -14.61 -20.54 -0.08
C ASP A 51 -15.57 -19.41 0.30
N GLU A 52 -15.03 -18.20 0.52
CA GLU A 52 -15.79 -17.04 0.98
C GLU A 52 -15.18 -15.72 0.48
N ASP A 53 -16.05 -14.84 -0.01
CA ASP A 53 -15.73 -13.44 -0.32
C ASP A 53 -16.02 -12.54 0.89
N GLY A 54 -15.07 -11.70 1.26
CA GLY A 54 -15.20 -10.80 2.41
C GLY A 54 -13.88 -10.13 2.74
N ILE A 55 -13.89 -9.14 3.64
CA ILE A 55 -12.63 -8.52 4.07
C ILE A 55 -12.06 -9.33 5.24
N PHE A 56 -10.97 -10.04 4.97
CA PHE A 56 -10.26 -10.84 5.95
C PHE A 56 -8.96 -10.17 6.35
N LYS A 57 -8.71 -10.09 7.66
CA LYS A 57 -7.44 -9.63 8.21
C LYS A 57 -6.51 -10.82 8.36
N ILE A 58 -5.30 -10.73 7.82
CA ILE A 58 -4.28 -11.76 8.03
C ILE A 58 -3.64 -11.54 9.39
N VAL A 59 -3.65 -12.57 10.23
CA VAL A 59 -2.92 -12.58 11.51
C VAL A 59 -1.47 -12.95 11.25
N ASN A 60 -0.55 -12.02 11.51
CA ASN A 60 0.89 -12.21 11.42
C ASN A 60 1.60 -11.42 12.55
N ASP A 61 2.93 -11.51 12.63
CA ASP A 61 3.74 -10.90 13.69
C ASP A 61 3.56 -9.36 13.84
N TYR A 62 3.05 -8.68 12.81
CA TYR A 62 2.93 -7.22 12.73
C TYR A 62 1.48 -6.71 12.70
N THR A 63 0.50 -7.59 12.47
CA THR A 63 -0.92 -7.19 12.35
C THR A 63 -1.70 -7.29 13.65
N GLY A 64 -1.07 -7.76 14.74
CA GLY A 64 -1.70 -7.88 16.06
C GLY A 64 -2.38 -6.59 16.54
N ASP A 65 -1.77 -5.43 16.26
CA ASP A 65 -2.26 -4.11 16.71
C ASP A 65 -3.34 -3.48 15.81
N GLY A 66 -3.69 -4.10 14.66
CA GLY A 66 -4.69 -3.54 13.74
C GLY A 66 -4.22 -3.39 12.29
N TRP A 67 -4.97 -2.60 11.53
CA TRP A 67 -4.60 -2.08 10.21
C TRP A 67 -3.50 -1.02 10.31
N ASN A 68 -2.93 -0.59 9.18
CA ASN A 68 -2.04 0.57 9.20
C ASN A 68 -2.78 1.83 9.67
N ASP A 69 -2.07 2.71 10.35
CA ASP A 69 -2.55 4.03 10.75
C ASP A 69 -2.23 5.09 9.69
N GLN A 70 -2.81 6.29 9.85
CA GLN A 70 -2.61 7.43 8.94
C GLN A 70 -2.98 7.14 7.48
N VAL A 71 -4.04 6.36 7.30
CA VAL A 71 -4.82 6.20 6.07
C VAL A 71 -6.11 7.03 6.17
N ASP A 72 -6.88 7.16 5.09
CA ASP A 72 -8.18 7.84 5.16
C ASP A 72 -9.13 7.15 6.16
N ASP A 73 -9.97 7.94 6.82
CA ASP A 73 -10.88 7.50 7.87
C ASP A 73 -12.25 7.02 7.36
N GLU A 74 -12.45 7.01 6.03
CA GLU A 74 -13.59 6.34 5.38
C GLU A 74 -13.69 4.88 5.84
N MET A 75 -14.91 4.46 6.21
CA MET A 75 -15.18 3.14 6.81
C MET A 75 -14.35 2.86 8.07
N GLY A 76 -14.01 3.90 8.85
CA GLY A 76 -13.22 3.83 10.08
C GLY A 76 -11.71 3.71 9.84
N ASN A 77 -11.29 2.85 8.90
CA ASN A 77 -9.91 2.71 8.45
C ASN A 77 -9.85 2.21 7.00
N PHE A 78 -9.40 3.05 6.07
CA PHE A 78 -9.41 2.73 4.65
C PHE A 78 -8.12 2.11 4.11
N ASP A 79 -7.34 1.40 4.94
CA ASP A 79 -6.11 0.68 4.53
C ASP A 79 -6.41 -0.39 3.47
N TYR A 80 -7.39 -1.26 3.73
CA TYR A 80 -7.73 -2.34 2.80
C TYR A 80 -8.50 -1.83 1.56
N LEU A 81 -8.00 -2.04 0.35
CA LEU A 81 -8.79 -1.74 -0.87
C LEU A 81 -9.28 -3.02 -1.55
N MET A 82 -8.34 -3.85 -2.03
CA MET A 82 -8.61 -5.06 -2.79
C MET A 82 -7.36 -5.95 -2.90
N GLY A 83 -7.56 -7.22 -3.24
CA GLY A 83 -6.49 -8.21 -3.37
C GLY A 83 -5.71 -8.39 -2.07
N GLU A 84 -4.41 -8.62 -2.18
CA GLU A 84 -3.51 -8.81 -1.05
C GLU A 84 -2.95 -7.47 -0.56
N ASN A 85 -3.52 -6.93 0.52
CA ASN A 85 -3.13 -5.62 1.05
C ASN A 85 -1.75 -5.66 1.70
N ILE A 86 -0.82 -4.82 1.26
CA ILE A 86 0.58 -4.84 1.72
C ILE A 86 0.69 -4.23 3.12
N ASP A 87 1.46 -4.88 4.01
CA ASP A 87 1.74 -4.31 5.33
C ASP A 87 2.99 -3.42 5.32
N PHE A 88 2.79 -2.10 5.26
CA PHE A 88 3.87 -1.12 5.19
C PHE A 88 4.70 -1.02 6.49
N ARG A 89 4.20 -1.48 7.64
CA ARG A 89 4.98 -1.51 8.90
C ARG A 89 6.20 -2.43 8.78
N ILE A 90 6.14 -3.41 7.90
CA ILE A 90 7.20 -4.39 7.69
C ILE A 90 8.39 -3.74 6.99
N THR A 91 9.45 -3.49 7.77
CA THR A 91 10.67 -2.83 7.30
C THR A 91 11.31 -3.52 6.09
N ARG A 92 11.22 -4.86 5.99
CA ARG A 92 11.72 -5.61 4.84
C ARG A 92 10.99 -5.23 3.54
N LEU A 93 9.67 -5.00 3.61
CA LEU A 93 8.86 -4.60 2.47
C LEU A 93 9.17 -3.17 2.05
N ARG A 94 9.25 -2.23 3.00
CA ARG A 94 9.66 -0.84 2.69
C ARG A 94 10.99 -0.77 1.96
N LYS A 95 12.00 -1.52 2.44
CA LYS A 95 13.30 -1.63 1.76
C LYS A 95 13.16 -2.21 0.35
N ARG A 96 12.34 -3.25 0.18
CA ARG A 96 12.09 -3.89 -1.11
C ARG A 96 11.36 -2.96 -2.10
N LEU A 97 10.46 -2.10 -1.63
CA LEU A 97 9.79 -1.08 -2.45
C LEU A 97 10.76 0.03 -2.87
N ASN A 98 11.65 0.46 -1.98
CA ASN A 98 12.71 1.42 -2.30
C ASN A 98 13.69 0.87 -3.37
N ILE A 99 14.08 -0.41 -3.25
CA ILE A 99 14.91 -1.09 -4.27
C ILE A 99 14.16 -1.16 -5.61
N GLY A 100 12.85 -1.47 -5.57
CA GLY A 100 12.01 -1.49 -6.76
C GLY A 100 11.96 -0.14 -7.47
N ALA A 101 11.79 0.95 -6.72
CA ALA A 101 11.76 2.31 -7.27
C ALA A 101 13.08 2.66 -7.99
N ARG A 102 14.23 2.36 -7.38
CA ARG A 102 15.55 2.55 -8.00
C ARG A 102 15.68 1.77 -9.30
N TRP A 103 15.31 0.49 -9.26
CA TRP A 103 15.35 -0.37 -10.44
C TRP A 103 14.48 0.19 -11.57
N VAL A 104 13.25 0.63 -11.28
CA VAL A 104 12.38 1.26 -12.29
C VAL A 104 13.03 2.51 -12.89
N MET A 105 13.61 3.39 -12.07
CA MET A 105 14.31 4.59 -12.57
C MET A 105 15.52 4.24 -13.45
N GLU A 106 16.31 3.24 -13.05
CA GLU A 106 17.49 2.81 -13.78
C GLU A 106 17.15 2.15 -15.12
N GLN A 107 16.05 1.38 -15.19
CA GLN A 107 15.64 0.69 -16.42
C GLN A 107 14.89 1.61 -17.39
N THR A 108 14.11 2.56 -16.89
CA THR A 108 13.21 3.37 -17.73
C THR A 108 13.71 4.79 -17.97
N HIS A 109 14.62 5.29 -17.12
CA HIS A 109 15.09 6.67 -17.11
C HIS A 109 13.97 7.72 -16.99
N CYS A 110 12.87 7.36 -16.32
CA CYS A 110 11.71 8.23 -16.16
C CYS A 110 12.05 9.57 -15.46
N ASP A 111 11.20 10.57 -15.73
CA ASP A 111 11.30 11.92 -15.14
C ASP A 111 10.37 12.11 -13.92
N GLY A 112 9.66 11.06 -13.52
CA GLY A 112 8.66 11.17 -12.47
C GLY A 112 7.85 9.92 -12.19
N PHE A 113 6.97 10.05 -11.20
CA PHE A 113 6.05 9.01 -10.75
C PHE A 113 4.62 9.53 -10.63
N ARG A 114 3.66 8.68 -10.98
CA ARG A 114 2.27 8.81 -10.57
C ARG A 114 1.99 7.75 -9.50
N LEU A 115 1.59 8.20 -8.31
CA LEU A 115 1.21 7.34 -7.19
C LEU A 115 -0.28 7.03 -7.29
N ASP A 116 -0.61 5.75 -7.24
CA ASP A 116 -1.96 5.22 -7.34
C ASP A 116 -2.57 5.03 -5.95
N ALA A 117 -3.89 5.23 -5.83
CA ALA A 117 -4.67 4.86 -4.66
C ALA A 117 -4.13 5.37 -3.31
N VAL A 118 -3.57 6.60 -3.28
CA VAL A 118 -2.75 7.02 -2.13
C VAL A 118 -3.51 7.21 -0.82
N LYS A 119 -4.85 7.26 -0.87
CA LYS A 119 -5.70 7.34 0.32
C LYS A 119 -5.71 6.05 1.15
N HIS A 120 -5.29 4.94 0.55
CA HIS A 120 -5.26 3.61 1.15
C HIS A 120 -3.87 3.22 1.69
N ILE A 121 -2.85 4.00 1.38
CA ILE A 121 -1.47 3.72 1.77
C ILE A 121 -1.04 4.78 2.78
N PRO A 122 -0.34 4.40 3.87
CA PRO A 122 -0.04 5.35 4.93
C PRO A 122 0.75 6.56 4.42
N ALA A 123 0.32 7.77 4.79
CA ALA A 123 0.95 8.99 4.33
C ALA A 123 2.44 9.06 4.74
N TRP A 124 2.78 8.56 5.93
CA TRP A 124 4.16 8.46 6.40
C TRP A 124 5.04 7.59 5.49
N PHE A 125 4.49 6.50 4.92
CA PHE A 125 5.25 5.64 4.02
C PHE A 125 5.60 6.39 2.73
N TYR A 126 4.63 7.10 2.14
CA TYR A 126 4.91 7.89 0.95
C TYR A 126 5.87 9.04 1.22
N LYS A 127 5.78 9.68 2.38
CA LYS A 127 6.75 10.69 2.80
C LYS A 127 8.18 10.13 2.79
N GLU A 128 8.40 8.99 3.45
CA GLU A 128 9.71 8.31 3.49
C GLU A 128 10.15 7.85 2.08
N TRP A 129 9.23 7.29 1.29
CA TRP A 129 9.51 6.76 -0.04
C TRP A 129 9.86 7.88 -1.03
N ILE A 130 9.14 8.99 -1.01
CA ILE A 130 9.42 10.16 -1.85
C ILE A 130 10.78 10.76 -1.48
N GLU A 131 11.08 10.91 -0.19
CA GLU A 131 12.41 11.36 0.25
C GLU A 131 13.52 10.44 -0.26
N HIS A 132 13.32 9.12 -0.14
CA HIS A 132 14.28 8.16 -0.64
C HIS A 132 14.51 8.29 -2.15
N VAL A 133 13.43 8.36 -2.92
CA VAL A 133 13.47 8.43 -4.38
C VAL A 133 14.11 9.74 -4.85
N GLN A 134 13.74 10.87 -4.26
CA GLN A 134 14.35 12.17 -4.59
C GLN A 134 15.84 12.22 -4.23
N ALA A 135 16.25 11.62 -3.10
CA ALA A 135 17.65 11.62 -2.67
C ALA A 135 18.58 10.82 -3.58
N VAL A 136 18.03 9.86 -4.34
CA VAL A 136 18.83 8.89 -5.11
C VAL A 136 18.67 9.07 -6.60
N ALA A 137 17.70 9.87 -7.02
CA ALA A 137 17.50 10.24 -8.40
C ALA A 137 18.64 11.15 -8.89
N PRO A 138 19.13 10.97 -10.12
CA PRO A 138 20.17 11.83 -10.69
C PRO A 138 19.67 13.25 -11.01
N LYS A 139 18.35 13.45 -11.01
CA LYS A 139 17.65 14.70 -11.30
C LYS A 139 16.40 14.79 -10.42
N PRO A 140 15.89 15.99 -10.10
CA PRO A 140 14.61 16.15 -9.43
C PRO A 140 13.50 15.45 -10.22
N LEU A 141 12.67 14.66 -9.54
CA LEU A 141 11.56 13.94 -10.15
C LEU A 141 10.24 14.62 -9.88
N PHE A 142 9.39 14.68 -10.91
CA PHE A 142 8.01 15.12 -10.76
C PHE A 142 7.16 13.99 -10.16
N ILE A 143 6.43 14.25 -9.07
CA ILE A 143 5.59 13.25 -8.42
C ILE A 143 4.17 13.77 -8.26
N VAL A 144 3.20 13.01 -8.76
CA VAL A 144 1.78 13.29 -8.64
C VAL A 144 1.06 12.15 -7.93
N ALA A 145 0.20 12.46 -6.97
CA ALA A 145 -0.56 11.49 -6.20
C ALA A 145 -2.04 11.53 -6.58
N GLU A 146 -2.63 10.35 -6.77
CA GLU A 146 -4.06 10.20 -6.97
C GLU A 146 -4.76 9.95 -5.63
N TYR A 147 -5.26 11.04 -5.06
CA TYR A 147 -6.13 11.01 -3.88
C TYR A 147 -7.57 11.25 -4.34
N TRP A 148 -8.39 10.20 -4.35
CA TRP A 148 -9.77 10.29 -4.81
C TRP A 148 -10.71 10.73 -3.69
N SER A 149 -10.92 12.04 -3.57
CA SER A 149 -11.92 12.65 -2.70
C SER A 149 -12.52 13.89 -3.34
N HIS A 150 -13.79 14.18 -3.02
CA HIS A 150 -14.46 15.41 -3.40
C HIS A 150 -14.27 16.54 -2.37
N GLU A 151 -13.67 16.22 -1.22
CA GLU A 151 -13.44 17.14 -0.11
C GLU A 151 -12.05 17.75 -0.20
N VAL A 152 -11.99 19.07 -0.36
CA VAL A 152 -10.71 19.80 -0.49
C VAL A 152 -9.89 19.72 0.79
N ASP A 153 -10.55 19.70 1.96
CA ASP A 153 -9.87 19.66 3.26
C ASP A 153 -9.12 18.35 3.48
N LYS A 154 -9.64 17.22 2.99
CA LYS A 154 -8.95 15.92 3.00
C LYS A 154 -7.69 15.94 2.14
N LEU A 155 -7.76 16.57 0.97
CA LEU A 155 -6.60 16.74 0.09
C LEU A 155 -5.53 17.63 0.74
N GLN A 156 -5.93 18.73 1.37
CA GLN A 156 -5.00 19.61 2.08
C GLN A 156 -4.33 18.89 3.25
N THR A 157 -5.09 18.13 4.02
CA THR A 157 -4.57 17.31 5.13
C THR A 157 -3.53 16.30 4.62
N TYR A 158 -3.82 15.60 3.53
CA TYR A 158 -2.87 14.67 2.94
C TYR A 158 -1.58 15.38 2.47
N ILE A 159 -1.71 16.51 1.78
CA ILE A 159 -0.58 17.35 1.36
C ILE A 159 0.27 17.74 2.57
N ASP A 160 -0.35 18.14 3.68
CA ASP A 160 0.37 18.53 4.90
C ASP A 160 1.08 17.34 5.55
N GLN A 161 0.46 16.16 5.58
CA GLN A 161 1.07 14.92 6.13
C GLN A 161 2.34 14.49 5.38
N VAL A 162 2.39 14.76 4.07
CA VAL A 162 3.55 14.45 3.21
C VAL A 162 4.48 15.66 3.02
N ASP A 163 4.35 16.72 3.82
CA ASP A 163 5.09 17.99 3.75
C ASP A 163 5.06 18.68 2.38
N GLY A 164 3.96 18.56 1.63
CA GLY A 164 3.82 19.16 0.30
C GLY A 164 4.70 18.56 -0.78
N LYS A 165 5.27 17.37 -0.56
CA LYS A 165 6.21 16.73 -1.50
C LYS A 165 5.60 16.30 -2.85
N PRO A 166 4.41 15.68 -2.92
CA PRO A 166 3.72 15.42 -4.18
C PRO A 166 2.67 16.49 -4.49
N CYS A 167 2.41 16.73 -5.78
CA CYS A 167 1.20 17.46 -6.20
C CYS A 167 0.00 16.50 -6.22
N CYS A 168 -1.13 16.86 -5.60
CA CYS A 168 -2.37 16.08 -5.71
C CYS A 168 -3.15 16.47 -6.97
N SER A 169 -3.49 15.51 -7.84
CA SER A 169 -4.38 15.77 -8.98
C SER A 169 -5.82 15.35 -8.65
N THR A 170 -6.76 16.29 -8.65
CA THR A 170 -8.19 15.97 -8.61
C THR A 170 -8.69 15.70 -10.03
N ARG A 171 -9.07 14.46 -10.35
CA ARG A 171 -9.78 14.17 -11.60
C ARG A 171 -11.27 14.48 -11.40
N ARG A 172 -11.73 15.60 -11.95
CA ARG A 172 -13.17 15.84 -12.13
C ARG A 172 -13.64 15.06 -13.36
N CYS A 173 -14.42 14.01 -13.16
CA CYS A 173 -15.21 13.42 -14.24
C CYS A 173 -16.47 14.29 -14.44
N ARG A 174 -16.89 14.44 -15.71
CA ARG A 174 -18.10 15.16 -16.12
C ARG A 174 -19.08 14.17 -16.72
#